data_AF-B5VQ54-F1
#
_entry.id   AF-B5VQ54-F1
#
_cell.length_a   1.000
_cell.length_b   1.000
_cell.length_c   1.000
_cell.angle_alpha   90.00
_cell.angle_beta   90.00
_cell.angle_gamma   90.00
#
_symmetry.space_group_name_H-M   'P 1'
#
loop_
_entity.id
_entity.type
_entity.pdbx_description
1 polymer ?
#
loop_
_entity_poly.entity_id
_entity_poly.type
_entity_poly.pdbx_seq_one_letter_code
_entity_poly.pdbx_strand_id
1 'polypeptide(L)'
;MVVRRKVHVLLIARSFHSYTPCFRVTTRGKRQRSKSKQQAKVELDHTRELDNDQATETVVDRSVGPEKDIESINKDFLQRTKGLEPDIELKQLPQIKQEFNQRYKDRYVKPSEDWYVNSWRSLTKPKIPLYKLINSDFQLITKLKAPNPMEFQPVQLMESPLNVGDFVLLKMRPNELAMCVSLPSSTMDPRYTFVTIDGTMCFATKNRVLLRIPHKLPAGIRSLIQPESHHKHLPIGTVKNFSNQTNILPIVARQLITGRYPAQISKLAWKDLPITTKKLQLLHRSLQNYMGPWQIPFFTLVGLVQKLDLNKALDDKNGINYLTSLVNNYHTVNDIPINSPTFVSTYWAIMQQQESNLWGEIHLNTALLSPISVTIIPLKSQHLYYAQVIEKLEANSYREVNKFVKLVNERKYRDISALYPSVIQLLKDFAAGNFHNNGIIVALISKIFRKIERYKDCDITRDICQDLINEITPNSIPNPLLLNMDLALPASSKLVK
;
A
#
# COMPACT_ATOMS: atom_id res chain seq x y z
N MET A 1 34.82 -46.87 15.87
CA MET A 1 33.88 -47.08 14.74
C MET A 1 33.67 -45.79 13.98
N VAL A 2 33.25 -45.93 12.71
CA VAL A 2 32.65 -44.95 11.79
C VAL A 2 33.55 -44.56 10.62
N VAL A 3 33.43 -45.40 9.59
CA VAL A 3 33.83 -45.16 8.21
C VAL A 3 33.15 -43.89 7.71
N ARG A 4 33.93 -42.86 7.36
CA ARG A 4 33.42 -41.65 6.70
C ARG A 4 33.03 -41.99 5.26
N ARG A 5 31.74 -42.28 5.03
CA ARG A 5 31.14 -42.23 3.69
C ARG A 5 31.16 -40.78 3.20
N LYS A 6 31.86 -40.51 2.09
CA LYS A 6 31.68 -39.29 1.29
C LYS A 6 30.29 -39.35 0.65
N VAL A 7 29.33 -38.63 1.21
CA VAL A 7 28.02 -38.43 0.59
C VAL A 7 28.16 -37.30 -0.44
N HIS A 8 28.12 -37.63 -1.72
CA HIS A 8 27.94 -36.64 -2.79
C HIS A 8 26.48 -36.17 -2.77
N VAL A 9 26.22 -35.03 -2.13
CA VAL A 9 24.91 -34.38 -2.18
C VAL A 9 24.83 -33.57 -3.47
N LEU A 10 24.13 -34.13 -4.47
CA LEU A 10 23.73 -33.44 -5.70
C LEU A 10 22.47 -32.61 -5.41
N LEU A 11 22.57 -31.29 -5.55
CA LEU A 11 21.45 -30.36 -5.41
C LEU A 11 21.02 -29.89 -6.79
N ILE A 12 19.78 -30.24 -7.18
CA ILE A 12 19.15 -29.76 -8.41
C ILE A 12 18.69 -28.32 -8.15
N ALA A 13 19.36 -27.34 -8.75
CA ALA A 13 18.95 -25.94 -8.67
C ALA A 13 18.03 -25.59 -9.85
N ARG A 14 16.75 -25.32 -9.59
CA ARG A 14 15.85 -24.72 -10.58
C ARG A 14 16.13 -23.23 -10.71
N SER A 15 16.26 -22.71 -11.93
CA SER A 15 16.11 -21.27 -12.19
C SER A 15 14.66 -20.88 -11.91
N PHE A 16 14.41 -20.17 -10.82
CA PHE A 16 13.09 -19.60 -10.57
C PHE A 16 12.78 -18.56 -11.65
N HIS A 17 11.89 -18.91 -12.58
CA HIS A 17 11.17 -17.92 -13.37
C HIS A 17 10.19 -17.23 -12.42
N SER A 18 10.47 -15.96 -12.10
CA SER A 18 9.43 -15.08 -11.59
C SER A 18 8.37 -14.92 -12.68
N TYR A 19 7.15 -15.29 -12.34
CA TYR A 19 5.91 -15.09 -13.09
C TYR A 19 5.91 -13.75 -13.86
N THR A 20 5.98 -13.81 -15.19
CA THR A 20 5.59 -12.68 -16.05
C THR A 20 4.07 -12.66 -16.14
N PRO A 21 3.36 -11.62 -15.69
CA PRO A 21 1.94 -11.51 -15.95
C PRO A 21 1.77 -11.37 -17.47
N CYS A 22 1.14 -12.36 -18.10
CA CYS A 22 0.66 -12.23 -19.47
C CYS A 22 -0.40 -11.12 -19.47
N PHE A 23 -0.04 -9.94 -19.98
CA PHE A 23 -1.01 -8.92 -20.34
C PHE A 23 -1.89 -9.51 -21.45
N ARG A 24 -3.14 -9.86 -21.11
CA ARG A 24 -4.19 -10.06 -22.12
C ARG A 24 -4.38 -8.74 -22.84
N VAL A 25 -3.81 -8.64 -24.03
CA VAL A 25 -4.23 -7.65 -25.02
C VAL A 25 -5.68 -7.98 -25.35
N THR A 26 -6.61 -7.14 -24.89
CA THR A 26 -8.00 -7.17 -25.32
C THR A 26 -8.06 -6.71 -26.77
N THR A 27 -7.91 -7.66 -27.70
CA THR A 27 -8.29 -7.42 -29.10
C THR A 27 -9.79 -7.11 -29.12
N ARG A 28 -10.13 -5.85 -29.41
CA ARG A 28 -11.47 -5.41 -29.78
C ARG A 28 -11.92 -6.21 -31.01
N GLY A 29 -12.65 -7.30 -30.77
CA GLY A 29 -13.31 -8.08 -31.81
C GLY A 29 -14.62 -7.41 -32.23
N LYS A 30 -14.62 -6.86 -33.44
CA LYS A 30 -15.83 -6.44 -34.16
C LYS A 30 -16.79 -7.64 -34.30
N ARG A 31 -18.08 -7.36 -34.15
CA ARG A 31 -19.20 -8.24 -34.50
C ARG A 31 -19.00 -8.86 -35.89
N GLN A 32 -19.16 -10.18 -36.02
CA GLN A 32 -19.84 -10.78 -37.18
C GLN A 32 -20.38 -12.19 -36.90
N ARG A 33 -21.45 -12.51 -37.62
CA ARG A 33 -22.46 -13.55 -37.38
C ARG A 33 -22.03 -14.95 -37.86
N SER A 34 -22.52 -15.96 -37.13
CA SER A 34 -23.03 -17.29 -37.54
C SER A 34 -22.41 -18.03 -38.75
N LYS A 35 -21.98 -19.28 -38.52
CA LYS A 35 -22.50 -20.49 -39.20
C LYS A 35 -22.02 -21.77 -38.51
N SER A 36 -22.80 -22.82 -38.69
CA SER A 36 -22.92 -24.05 -37.91
C SER A 36 -22.31 -25.29 -38.61
N LYS A 37 -22.17 -26.38 -37.83
CA LYS A 37 -21.95 -27.81 -38.19
C LYS A 37 -20.52 -28.16 -38.67
N GLN A 38 -19.91 -29.31 -38.34
CA GLN A 38 -20.43 -30.64 -38.00
C GLN A 38 -19.35 -31.52 -37.31
N GLN A 39 -19.80 -32.57 -36.61
CA GLN A 39 -19.08 -33.56 -35.79
C GLN A 39 -18.35 -34.66 -36.58
N ALA A 40 -17.36 -35.33 -35.95
CA ALA A 40 -17.26 -36.79 -35.72
C ALA A 40 -15.90 -37.11 -35.04
N LYS A 41 -15.83 -37.54 -33.77
CA LYS A 41 -15.93 -38.92 -33.19
C LYS A 41 -14.78 -39.86 -33.63
N VAL A 42 -14.03 -40.41 -32.65
CA VAL A 42 -14.10 -41.80 -32.13
C VAL A 42 -12.97 -42.04 -31.09
N GLU A 43 -13.36 -42.49 -29.89
CA GLU A 43 -12.55 -43.13 -28.84
C GLU A 43 -12.36 -44.62 -29.13
N LEU A 44 -11.31 -45.25 -28.59
CA LEU A 44 -11.37 -46.66 -28.17
C LEU A 44 -10.25 -47.04 -27.18
N ASP A 45 -10.68 -47.53 -26.03
CA ASP A 45 -9.93 -48.28 -25.01
C ASP A 45 -9.53 -49.68 -25.51
N HIS A 46 -8.46 -50.27 -24.94
CA HIS A 46 -8.55 -51.53 -24.17
C HIS A 46 -7.18 -52.01 -23.64
N THR A 47 -7.19 -52.34 -22.35
CA THR A 47 -6.24 -53.14 -21.57
C THR A 47 -6.26 -54.62 -21.97
N ARG A 48 -5.10 -55.30 -21.92
CA ARG A 48 -4.99 -56.75 -21.65
C ARG A 48 -3.66 -57.08 -20.95
N GLU A 49 -3.78 -57.73 -19.79
CA GLU A 49 -2.77 -58.53 -19.10
C GLU A 49 -2.63 -59.91 -19.76
N LEU A 50 -1.48 -60.59 -19.56
CA LEU A 50 -1.37 -62.05 -19.44
C LEU A 50 0.03 -62.43 -18.89
N ASP A 51 0.02 -63.14 -17.76
CA ASP A 51 1.13 -63.87 -17.15
C ASP A 51 1.44 -65.18 -17.91
N ASN A 52 2.71 -65.64 -17.89
CA ASN A 52 3.11 -66.91 -17.25
C ASN A 52 4.60 -67.29 -17.45
N ASP A 53 5.09 -67.98 -16.43
CA ASP A 53 6.44 -68.47 -16.14
C ASP A 53 7.08 -69.43 -17.17
N GLN A 54 8.41 -69.39 -17.33
CA GLN A 54 9.35 -70.40 -16.80
C GLN A 54 10.79 -70.21 -17.32
N ALA A 55 11.74 -70.61 -16.47
CA ALA A 55 13.15 -70.26 -16.43
C ALA A 55 14.07 -70.94 -17.47
N THR A 56 15.22 -70.31 -17.73
CA THR A 56 16.52 -71.00 -17.75
C THR A 56 17.65 -70.02 -17.46
N GLU A 57 18.54 -70.45 -16.58
CA GLU A 57 19.67 -69.73 -16.03
C GLU A 57 20.77 -69.49 -17.08
N THR A 58 21.27 -68.26 -17.16
CA THR A 58 22.68 -68.02 -17.51
C THR A 58 23.21 -66.92 -16.58
N VAL A 59 24.05 -67.36 -15.65
CA VAL A 59 24.76 -66.53 -14.67
C VAL A 59 25.96 -65.85 -15.34
N VAL A 60 25.89 -64.51 -15.36
CA VAL A 60 26.96 -63.52 -15.07
C VAL A 60 28.21 -63.51 -15.96
N ASP A 61 28.43 -62.38 -16.64
CA ASP A 61 29.58 -61.54 -16.23
C ASP A 61 29.35 -60.04 -16.45
N ARG A 62 29.41 -59.29 -15.35
CA ARG A 62 29.35 -57.82 -15.30
C ARG A 62 30.76 -57.29 -15.18
N SER A 63 31.17 -56.42 -16.10
CA SER A 63 32.17 -55.40 -15.80
C SER A 63 32.08 -54.21 -16.76
N VAL A 64 31.16 -53.27 -16.52
CA VAL A 64 31.25 -51.92 -17.12
C VAL A 64 30.78 -50.88 -16.09
N GLY A 65 31.59 -49.84 -15.89
CA GLY A 65 31.50 -48.89 -14.78
C GLY A 65 30.32 -47.89 -14.84
N PRO A 66 29.96 -47.25 -13.71
CA PRO A 66 28.69 -46.54 -13.53
C PRO A 66 28.64 -45.13 -14.13
N GLU A 67 29.75 -44.60 -14.64
CA GLU A 67 29.82 -43.19 -15.08
C GLU A 67 29.43 -42.99 -16.55
N LYS A 68 29.68 -43.97 -17.42
CA LYS A 68 29.38 -43.86 -18.87
C LYS A 68 27.90 -43.98 -19.20
N ASP A 69 27.14 -44.70 -18.37
CA ASP A 69 25.69 -44.91 -18.59
C ASP A 69 24.84 -43.71 -18.17
N ILE A 70 25.27 -42.92 -17.19
CA ILE A 70 24.52 -41.73 -16.76
C ILE A 70 24.60 -40.64 -17.84
N GLU A 71 25.76 -40.48 -18.48
CA GLU A 71 25.95 -39.51 -19.56
C GLU A 71 25.20 -39.87 -20.84
N SER A 72 25.10 -41.15 -21.18
CA SER A 72 24.33 -41.63 -22.34
C SER A 72 22.83 -41.49 -22.11
N ILE A 73 22.34 -41.84 -20.91
CA ILE A 73 20.93 -41.67 -20.52
C ILE A 73 20.53 -40.18 -20.55
N ASN A 74 21.40 -39.28 -20.09
CA ASN A 74 21.13 -37.83 -20.13
C ASN A 74 21.08 -37.27 -21.57
N LYS A 75 21.96 -37.75 -22.46
CA LYS A 75 21.95 -37.35 -23.88
C LYS A 75 20.67 -37.80 -24.59
N ASP A 76 20.22 -39.03 -24.33
CA ASP A 76 18.97 -39.55 -24.88
C ASP A 76 17.74 -38.83 -24.31
N PHE A 77 17.78 -38.42 -23.04
CA PHE A 77 16.71 -37.64 -22.40
C PHE A 77 16.62 -36.23 -23.00
N LEU A 78 17.75 -35.54 -23.21
CA LEU A 78 17.82 -34.21 -23.82
C LEU A 78 17.41 -34.20 -25.31
N GLN A 79 17.71 -35.27 -26.06
CA GLN A 79 17.25 -35.41 -27.45
C GLN A 79 15.73 -35.59 -27.54
N ARG A 80 15.11 -36.29 -26.57
CA ARG A 80 13.66 -36.55 -26.55
C ARG A 80 12.82 -35.30 -26.25
N THR A 81 13.36 -34.35 -25.49
CA THR A 81 12.59 -33.17 -25.03
C THR A 81 12.69 -31.95 -25.94
N LYS A 82 13.41 -32.02 -27.09
CA LYS A 82 13.50 -30.96 -28.12
C LYS A 82 13.64 -29.53 -27.54
N GLY A 83 14.43 -29.35 -26.48
CA GLY A 83 14.71 -28.03 -25.91
C GLY A 83 13.51 -27.30 -25.28
N LEU A 84 12.42 -28.00 -24.92
CA LEU A 84 11.30 -27.43 -24.18
C LEU A 84 11.56 -27.32 -22.66
N GLU A 85 12.54 -28.06 -22.15
CA GLU A 85 13.02 -27.92 -20.78
C GLU A 85 14.31 -27.07 -20.80
N PRO A 86 14.46 -26.10 -19.88
CA PRO A 86 15.69 -25.32 -19.80
C PRO A 86 16.87 -26.26 -19.60
N ASP A 87 17.97 -26.07 -20.32
CA ASP A 87 19.20 -26.87 -20.19
C ASP A 87 19.56 -27.00 -18.70
N ILE A 88 19.26 -28.17 -18.11
CA ILE A 88 19.54 -28.43 -16.70
C ILE A 88 21.03 -28.79 -16.62
N GLU A 89 21.88 -27.77 -16.59
CA GLU A 89 23.29 -27.95 -16.30
C GLU A 89 23.44 -28.41 -14.83
N LEU A 90 23.87 -29.66 -14.63
CA LEU A 90 24.25 -30.18 -13.31
C LEU A 90 25.55 -29.51 -12.86
N LYS A 91 25.43 -28.37 -12.19
CA LYS A 91 26.58 -27.61 -11.68
C LYS A 91 27.02 -28.13 -10.33
N GLN A 92 28.33 -28.19 -10.12
CA GLN A 92 28.87 -28.50 -8.80
C GLN A 92 28.68 -27.33 -7.83
N LEU A 93 28.50 -27.61 -6.53
CA LEU A 93 28.33 -26.57 -5.50
C LEU A 93 29.40 -25.45 -5.52
N PRO A 94 30.71 -25.74 -5.75
CA PRO A 94 31.72 -24.69 -5.85
C PRO A 94 31.49 -23.77 -7.06
N GLN A 95 31.07 -24.33 -8.20
CA GLN A 95 30.77 -23.57 -9.41
C GLN A 95 29.55 -22.68 -9.21
N ILE A 96 28.47 -23.22 -8.60
CA ILE A 96 27.27 -22.44 -8.24
C ILE A 96 27.64 -21.26 -7.34
N LYS A 97 28.51 -21.48 -6.34
CA LYS A 97 28.96 -20.43 -5.43
C LYS A 97 29.77 -19.36 -6.16
N GLN A 98 30.67 -19.75 -7.06
CA GLN A 98 31.45 -18.81 -7.87
C GLN A 98 30.55 -18.00 -8.81
N GLU A 99 29.63 -18.64 -9.53
CA GLU A 99 28.66 -17.95 -10.41
C GLU A 99 27.74 -17.02 -9.62
N PHE A 100 27.29 -17.43 -8.44
CA PHE A 100 26.51 -16.57 -7.56
C PHE A 100 27.31 -15.34 -7.13
N ASN A 101 28.55 -15.52 -6.67
CA ASN A 101 29.41 -14.42 -6.25
C ASN A 101 29.73 -13.46 -7.41
N GLN A 102 29.97 -14.00 -8.61
CA GLN A 102 30.21 -13.21 -9.81
C GLN A 102 28.97 -12.39 -10.18
N ARG A 103 27.79 -13.05 -10.24
CA ARG A 103 26.50 -12.39 -10.48
C ARG A 103 26.23 -11.29 -9.45
N TYR A 104 26.46 -11.59 -8.18
CA TYR A 104 26.25 -10.64 -7.09
C TYR A 104 27.19 -9.43 -7.22
N LYS A 105 28.47 -9.66 -7.55
CA LYS A 105 29.44 -8.61 -7.79
C LYS A 105 29.04 -7.71 -8.94
N ASP A 106 28.66 -8.30 -10.07
CA ASP A 106 28.31 -7.56 -11.29
C ASP A 106 27.00 -6.78 -11.14
N ARG A 107 26.01 -7.34 -10.43
CA ARG A 107 24.67 -6.76 -10.29
C ARG A 107 24.53 -5.74 -9.16
N TYR A 108 25.28 -5.91 -8.07
CA TYR A 108 25.05 -5.14 -6.85
C TYR A 108 26.28 -4.41 -6.34
N VAL A 109 27.44 -5.07 -6.37
CA VAL A 109 28.68 -4.48 -5.85
C VAL A 109 29.16 -3.38 -6.80
N LYS A 110 29.52 -3.72 -8.04
CA LYS A 110 30.06 -2.76 -9.02
C LYS A 110 29.16 -1.51 -9.17
N PRO A 111 27.84 -1.63 -9.36
CA PRO A 111 27.01 -0.44 -9.48
C PRO A 111 27.00 0.42 -8.22
N SER A 112 27.10 -0.19 -7.03
CA SER A 112 27.21 0.55 -5.78
C SER A 112 28.56 1.26 -5.65
N GLU A 113 29.65 0.65 -6.11
CA GLU A 113 30.97 1.29 -6.14
C GLU A 113 30.98 2.49 -7.09
N ASP A 114 30.48 2.28 -8.31
CA ASP A 114 30.38 3.31 -9.35
C ASP A 114 29.54 4.49 -8.85
N TRP A 115 28.39 4.21 -8.24
CA TRP A 115 27.54 5.24 -7.66
C TRP A 115 28.26 6.00 -6.54
N TYR A 116 28.90 5.28 -5.62
CA TYR A 116 29.56 5.89 -4.48
C TYR A 116 30.65 6.85 -4.94
N VAL A 117 31.46 6.47 -5.92
CA VAL A 117 32.54 7.28 -6.48
C VAL A 117 32.02 8.45 -7.30
N ASN A 118 31.08 8.21 -8.22
CA ASN A 118 30.71 9.18 -9.25
C ASN A 118 29.59 10.13 -8.81
N SER A 119 28.64 9.65 -8.02
CA SER A 119 27.41 10.37 -7.67
C SER A 119 27.51 11.12 -6.34
N TRP A 120 28.38 10.69 -5.43
CA TRP A 120 28.64 11.39 -4.15
C TRP A 120 30.00 12.11 -4.20
N ARG A 121 29.97 13.39 -4.60
CA ARG A 121 31.15 14.25 -4.75
C ARG A 121 31.24 15.27 -3.62
N SER A 122 31.30 14.80 -2.38
CA SER A 122 31.40 15.66 -1.20
C SER A 122 32.65 15.37 -0.38
N LEU A 123 33.23 16.41 0.22
CA LEU A 123 34.28 16.31 1.23
C LEU A 123 33.77 15.66 2.53
N THR A 124 32.45 15.66 2.76
CA THR A 124 31.80 14.97 3.89
C THR A 124 31.50 13.50 3.63
N LYS A 125 31.89 12.98 2.45
CA LYS A 125 31.70 11.59 2.08
C LYS A 125 32.45 10.67 3.06
N PRO A 126 31.80 9.64 3.61
CA PRO A 126 32.48 8.70 4.48
C PRO A 126 33.66 8.00 3.80
N LYS A 127 34.80 7.87 4.46
CA LYS A 127 35.90 7.05 3.96
C LYS A 127 35.69 5.60 4.42
N ILE A 128 34.91 4.82 3.68
CA ILE A 128 34.54 3.45 4.05
C ILE A 128 35.04 2.47 2.98
N PRO A 129 35.61 1.32 3.38
CA PRO A 129 35.93 0.24 2.43
C PRO A 129 34.65 -0.37 1.84
N LEU A 130 34.54 -0.42 0.51
CA LEU A 130 33.31 -0.77 -0.20
C LEU A 130 32.79 -2.19 0.08
N TYR A 131 33.68 -3.14 0.36
CA TYR A 131 33.31 -4.52 0.73
C TYR A 131 32.64 -4.62 2.11
N LYS A 132 32.75 -3.60 2.97
CA LYS A 132 32.04 -3.51 4.25
C LYS A 132 30.75 -2.71 4.14
N LEU A 133 30.41 -2.09 3.01
CA LEU A 133 29.23 -1.22 2.92
C LEU A 133 27.93 -1.99 2.75
N ILE A 134 27.98 -3.18 2.13
CA ILE A 134 26.78 -3.97 1.86
C ILE A 134 26.55 -4.92 3.04
N ASN A 135 25.40 -4.77 3.69
CA ASN A 135 24.94 -5.61 4.81
C ASN A 135 25.74 -5.45 6.12
N SER A 136 26.49 -4.36 6.29
CA SER A 136 27.01 -4.02 7.62
C SER A 136 26.03 -3.14 8.39
N ASP A 137 25.92 -3.39 9.69
CA ASP A 137 25.24 -2.51 10.64
C ASP A 137 26.07 -1.26 10.90
N PHE A 138 26.25 -0.41 9.89
CA PHE A 138 27.11 0.75 10.03
C PHE A 138 26.41 1.89 10.80
N GLN A 139 26.87 2.13 12.03
CA GLN A 139 26.55 3.31 12.84
C GLN A 139 27.31 4.56 12.33
N LEU A 140 27.01 5.01 11.12
CA LEU A 140 27.62 6.21 10.50
C LEU A 140 27.11 7.55 11.04
N ILE A 141 26.44 7.53 12.18
CA ILE A 141 25.62 8.66 12.64
C ILE A 141 26.46 9.74 13.34
N THR A 142 27.58 9.42 13.97
CA THR A 142 28.26 10.39 14.85
C THR A 142 28.96 11.53 14.10
N LYS A 143 29.19 11.43 12.78
CA LYS A 143 29.86 12.49 11.99
C LYS A 143 28.99 13.22 10.96
N LEU A 144 27.84 12.65 10.58
CA LEU A 144 26.86 13.34 9.73
C LEU A 144 25.85 14.07 10.64
N LYS A 145 26.30 15.14 11.29
CA LYS A 145 25.45 16.03 12.10
C LYS A 145 24.47 16.78 11.18
N ALA A 146 23.41 16.12 10.74
CA ALA A 146 22.21 16.83 10.32
C ALA A 146 21.47 17.28 11.59
N PRO A 147 21.04 18.55 11.71
CA PRO A 147 20.18 18.99 12.81
C PRO A 147 18.89 18.15 12.75
N ASN A 148 18.55 17.47 13.84
CA ASN A 148 17.36 16.66 14.08
C ASN A 148 16.58 16.22 12.81
N PRO A 149 17.01 15.17 12.08
CA PRO A 149 16.34 14.71 10.85
C PRO A 149 14.90 14.19 11.08
N MET A 150 14.43 14.23 12.32
CA MET A 150 13.11 13.77 12.76
C MET A 150 12.13 14.90 12.94
N GLU A 151 12.55 16.16 12.84
CA GLU A 151 11.70 17.34 13.03
C GLU A 151 11.76 18.24 11.81
N PHE A 152 10.63 18.84 11.45
CA PHE A 152 10.57 19.84 10.37
C PHE A 152 9.62 20.96 10.73
N GLN A 153 9.83 22.12 10.13
CA GLN A 153 8.96 23.27 10.28
C GLN A 153 7.95 23.32 9.12
N PRO A 154 6.65 23.57 9.36
CA PRO A 154 5.66 23.65 8.28
C PRO A 154 6.01 24.66 7.19
N VAL A 155 6.70 25.76 7.54
CA VAL A 155 7.16 26.79 6.59
C VAL A 155 8.04 26.20 5.49
N GLN A 156 8.82 25.15 5.78
CA GLN A 156 9.70 24.49 4.80
C GLN A 156 8.93 23.84 3.64
N LEU A 157 7.66 23.48 3.85
CA LEU A 157 6.79 22.97 2.78
C LEU A 157 6.44 24.06 1.76
N MET A 158 6.40 25.33 2.19
CA MET A 158 6.14 26.48 1.32
C MET A 158 7.41 26.94 0.59
N GLU A 159 8.58 26.75 1.19
CA GLU A 159 9.87 27.16 0.62
C GLU A 159 10.25 26.39 -0.66
N SER A 160 9.83 25.12 -0.77
CA SER A 160 10.26 24.27 -1.89
C SER A 160 9.16 23.34 -2.36
N PRO A 161 9.01 23.10 -3.67
CA PRO A 161 8.13 22.05 -4.19
C PRO A 161 8.73 20.67 -3.93
N LEU A 162 7.98 19.60 -4.22
CA LEU A 162 8.45 18.22 -4.09
C LEU A 162 9.79 18.02 -4.79
N ASN A 163 10.81 17.66 -4.00
CA ASN A 163 12.17 17.51 -4.49
C ASN A 163 12.77 16.16 -4.09
N VAL A 164 13.92 15.84 -4.69
CA VAL A 164 14.71 14.65 -4.37
C VAL A 164 15.20 14.73 -2.93
N GLY A 165 14.93 13.68 -2.15
CA GLY A 165 15.20 13.61 -0.72
C GLY A 165 13.95 13.63 0.16
N ASP A 166 12.88 14.27 -0.30
CA ASP A 166 11.64 14.40 0.49
C ASP A 166 11.04 13.03 0.81
N PHE A 167 10.56 12.86 2.04
CA PHE A 167 9.80 11.68 2.43
C PHE A 167 8.33 11.90 2.13
N VAL A 168 7.67 10.87 1.61
CA VAL A 168 6.27 10.93 1.22
C VAL A 168 5.54 9.66 1.63
N LEU A 169 4.24 9.81 1.91
CA LEU A 169 3.32 8.68 1.95
C LEU A 169 2.55 8.62 0.64
N LEU A 170 2.45 7.45 0.02
CA LEU A 170 1.82 7.28 -1.29
C LEU A 170 0.46 6.59 -1.14
N LYS A 171 -0.52 6.98 -1.96
CA LYS A 171 -1.84 6.30 -2.02
C LYS A 171 -1.76 4.80 -2.28
N MET A 172 -0.76 4.34 -3.05
CA MET A 172 -0.59 2.92 -3.37
C MET A 172 -0.04 2.11 -2.19
N ARG A 173 0.75 2.75 -1.31
CA ARG A 173 1.35 2.14 -0.14
C ARG A 173 1.20 3.10 1.06
N PRO A 174 0.00 3.14 1.66
CA PRO A 174 -0.30 4.08 2.73
C PRO A 174 0.33 3.70 4.08
N ASN A 175 0.95 2.51 4.19
CA ASN A 175 1.43 1.96 5.47
C ASN A 175 2.94 2.14 5.69
N GLU A 176 3.66 2.66 4.69
CA GLU A 176 5.11 2.88 4.76
C GLU A 176 5.50 4.20 4.10
N LEU A 177 6.57 4.82 4.60
CA LEU A 177 7.15 5.99 3.95
C LEU A 177 8.02 5.58 2.77
N ALA A 178 7.98 6.41 1.73
CA ALA A 178 8.86 6.34 0.58
C ALA A 178 9.68 7.64 0.48
N MET A 179 10.84 7.59 -0.18
CA MET A 179 11.64 8.78 -0.51
C MET A 179 11.48 9.13 -1.99
N CYS A 180 11.35 10.42 -2.29
CA CYS A 180 11.47 10.93 -3.66
C CYS A 180 12.94 10.86 -4.10
N VAL A 181 13.23 10.09 -5.14
CA VAL A 181 14.62 9.83 -5.59
C VAL A 181 14.95 10.43 -6.94
N SER A 182 13.94 10.75 -7.75
CA SER A 182 14.11 11.39 -9.05
C SER A 182 12.86 12.15 -9.48
N LEU A 183 13.09 13.31 -10.09
CA LEU A 183 12.08 14.16 -10.69
C LEU A 183 11.63 13.61 -12.06
N PRO A 184 10.47 14.02 -12.58
CA PRO A 184 10.09 13.72 -13.96
C PRO A 184 11.16 14.26 -14.92
N SER A 185 11.68 13.39 -15.78
CA SER A 185 12.78 13.70 -16.71
C SER A 185 12.32 14.05 -18.12
N SER A 186 11.07 13.73 -18.46
CA SER A 186 10.49 13.96 -19.78
C SER A 186 9.01 14.34 -19.65
N THR A 187 8.51 15.13 -20.59
CA THR A 187 7.08 15.42 -20.73
C THR A 187 6.27 14.17 -21.12
N MET A 188 6.91 13.18 -21.75
CA MET A 188 6.28 11.90 -22.10
C MET A 188 5.95 11.06 -20.87
N ASP A 189 6.77 11.15 -19.83
CA ASP A 189 6.51 10.52 -18.54
C ASP A 189 6.67 11.54 -17.39
N PRO A 190 5.57 12.23 -17.00
CA PRO A 190 5.59 13.23 -15.94
C PRO A 190 5.56 12.63 -14.53
N ARG A 191 5.79 11.32 -14.37
CA ARG A 191 5.79 10.66 -13.06
C ARG A 191 7.10 10.88 -12.31
N TYR A 192 6.97 11.09 -11.01
CA TYR A 192 8.09 11.09 -10.07
C TYR A 192 8.50 9.64 -9.78
N THR A 193 9.78 9.45 -9.44
CA THR A 193 10.27 8.17 -8.95
C THR A 193 10.41 8.21 -7.44
N PHE A 194 9.74 7.30 -6.77
CA PHE A 194 9.80 7.09 -5.33
C PHE A 194 10.44 5.73 -5.04
N VAL A 195 11.05 5.61 -3.87
CA VAL A 195 11.66 4.36 -3.41
C VAL A 195 11.14 4.05 -2.01
N THR A 196 10.66 2.83 -1.82
CA THR A 196 10.21 2.35 -0.51
C THR A 196 11.38 1.94 0.38
N ILE A 197 11.11 1.65 1.66
CA ILE A 197 12.12 1.16 2.60
C ILE A 197 12.84 -0.09 2.06
N ASP A 198 12.09 -0.93 1.33
CA ASP A 198 12.58 -2.15 0.68
C ASP A 198 13.40 -1.90 -0.59
N GLY A 199 13.60 -0.64 -0.99
CA GLY A 199 14.33 -0.30 -2.21
C GLY A 199 13.53 -0.48 -3.49
N THR A 200 12.24 -0.84 -3.40
CA THR A 200 11.39 -0.98 -4.58
C THR A 200 11.06 0.39 -5.15
N MET A 201 11.28 0.56 -6.45
CA MET A 201 10.96 1.80 -7.14
C MET A 201 9.47 1.84 -7.52
N CYS A 202 8.82 2.95 -7.22
CA CYS A 202 7.43 3.23 -7.52
C CYS A 202 7.36 4.49 -8.38
N PHE A 203 6.56 4.47 -9.44
CA PHE A 203 6.36 5.63 -10.31
C PHE A 203 4.96 6.19 -10.12
N ALA A 204 4.87 7.44 -9.68
CA ALA A 204 3.59 8.06 -9.39
C ALA A 204 3.58 9.56 -9.71
N THR A 205 2.40 10.09 -10.04
CA THR A 205 2.16 11.52 -10.20
C THR A 205 2.12 12.22 -8.85
N LYS A 206 2.40 13.53 -8.80
CA LYS A 206 2.37 14.32 -7.55
C LYS A 206 1.08 14.15 -6.72
N ASN A 207 -0.10 14.05 -7.36
CA ASN A 207 -1.40 13.94 -6.68
C ASN A 207 -1.63 12.60 -5.95
N ARG A 208 -0.72 11.65 -6.10
CA ARG A 208 -0.74 10.37 -5.38
C ARG A 208 0.00 10.45 -4.04
N VAL A 209 0.64 11.57 -3.73
CA VAL A 209 1.23 11.86 -2.43
C VAL A 209 0.13 12.26 -1.45
N LEU A 210 0.08 11.58 -0.30
CA LEU A 210 -0.85 11.81 0.79
C LEU A 210 -0.29 12.79 1.82
N LEU A 211 0.99 12.68 2.11
CA LEU A 211 1.72 13.61 2.97
C LEU A 211 3.16 13.71 2.49
N ARG A 212 3.79 14.85 2.78
CA ARG A 212 5.18 15.15 2.46
C ARG A 212 5.89 15.66 3.71
N ILE A 213 7.11 15.19 3.92
CA ILE A 213 8.03 15.65 4.96
C ILE A 213 9.29 16.15 4.22
N PRO A 214 9.59 17.46 4.28
CA PRO A 214 10.78 18.02 3.66
C PRO A 214 12.03 17.39 4.26
N HIS A 215 12.93 16.92 3.40
CA HIS A 215 14.21 16.40 3.86
C HIS A 215 15.33 16.73 2.88
N LYS A 216 16.35 17.44 3.38
CA LYS A 216 17.52 17.81 2.59
C LYS A 216 18.55 16.69 2.62
N LEU A 217 18.89 16.18 1.44
CA LEU A 217 19.96 15.19 1.30
C LEU A 217 21.31 15.76 1.74
N PRO A 218 22.24 14.89 2.18
CA PRO A 218 23.63 15.28 2.39
C PRO A 218 24.22 16.01 1.18
N ALA A 219 25.00 17.05 1.44
CA ALA A 219 25.63 17.84 0.39
C ALA A 219 26.47 16.97 -0.56
N GLY A 220 26.48 17.33 -1.84
CA GLY A 220 27.31 16.73 -2.89
C GLY A 220 26.78 15.43 -3.51
N ILE A 221 25.54 15.04 -3.22
CA ILE A 221 24.85 13.92 -3.91
C ILE A 221 24.18 14.46 -5.18
N ARG A 222 24.59 13.96 -6.34
CA ARG A 222 24.05 14.38 -7.66
C ARG A 222 22.80 13.62 -8.07
N SER A 223 22.81 12.30 -7.90
CA SER A 223 21.68 11.42 -8.22
C SER A 223 21.70 10.21 -7.30
N LEU A 224 20.51 9.76 -6.87
CA LEU A 224 20.34 8.52 -6.10
C LEU A 224 20.18 7.30 -7.01
N ILE A 225 19.66 7.51 -8.22
CA ILE A 225 19.42 6.46 -9.22
C ILE A 225 20.48 6.57 -10.32
N GLN A 226 20.85 5.42 -10.89
CA GLN A 226 21.65 5.36 -12.11
C GLN A 226 21.06 4.33 -13.09
N PRO A 227 21.30 4.48 -14.40
CA PRO A 227 20.97 3.45 -15.36
C PRO A 227 21.79 2.18 -15.08
N GLU A 228 21.18 1.03 -15.30
CA GLU A 228 21.85 -0.26 -15.15
C GLU A 228 22.89 -0.45 -16.26
N SER A 229 24.13 -0.75 -15.86
CA SER A 229 25.21 -1.06 -16.79
C SER A 229 24.96 -2.39 -17.50
N HIS A 230 25.31 -2.49 -18.78
CA HIS A 230 25.21 -3.74 -19.51
C HIS A 230 26.09 -4.83 -18.89
N HIS A 231 25.47 -5.92 -18.48
CA HIS A 231 26.13 -7.12 -18.00
C HIS A 231 25.52 -8.38 -18.63
N LYS A 232 26.25 -9.50 -18.63
CA LYS A 232 25.84 -10.78 -19.26
C LYS A 232 24.63 -11.48 -18.62
N HIS A 233 24.05 -10.88 -17.58
CA HIS A 233 22.95 -11.45 -16.81
C HIS A 233 21.64 -10.71 -17.07
N LEU A 234 20.52 -11.34 -16.71
CA LEU A 234 19.20 -10.68 -16.75
C LEU A 234 19.23 -9.39 -15.91
N PRO A 235 18.65 -8.28 -16.41
CA PRO A 235 18.60 -7.01 -15.71
C PRO A 235 17.74 -7.11 -14.44
N ILE A 236 18.09 -6.33 -13.43
CA ILE A 236 17.37 -6.25 -12.14
C ILE A 236 16.66 -4.92 -11.96
N GLY A 237 17.08 -3.89 -12.70
CA GLY A 237 16.49 -2.57 -12.59
C GLY A 237 15.04 -2.49 -13.06
N THR A 238 14.39 -1.39 -12.74
CA THR A 238 13.01 -1.13 -13.17
C THR A 238 13.00 -0.22 -14.39
N VAL A 239 12.13 -0.56 -15.33
CA VAL A 239 11.87 0.26 -16.51
C VAL A 239 10.97 1.43 -16.11
N LYS A 240 11.37 2.65 -16.52
CA LYS A 240 10.54 3.85 -16.36
C LYS A 240 10.02 4.36 -17.71
N ASN A 241 10.94 4.90 -18.53
CA ASN A 241 10.59 5.59 -19.77
C ASN A 241 10.74 4.68 -21.00
N PHE A 242 11.90 4.02 -21.13
CA PHE A 242 12.26 3.22 -22.30
C PHE A 242 12.39 1.75 -21.92
N SER A 243 11.73 0.86 -22.67
CA SER A 243 11.82 -0.60 -22.48
C SER A 243 13.26 -1.13 -22.48
N ASN A 244 14.15 -0.42 -23.16
CA ASN A 244 15.54 -0.83 -23.37
C ASN A 244 16.48 -0.36 -22.26
N GLN A 245 15.99 0.43 -21.30
CA GLN A 245 16.79 0.98 -20.22
C GLN A 245 16.13 0.70 -18.87
N THR A 246 16.85 -0.04 -18.04
CA THR A 246 16.48 -0.25 -16.64
C THR A 246 17.27 0.71 -15.76
N ASN A 247 16.61 1.23 -14.74
CA ASN A 247 17.23 2.05 -13.72
C ASN A 247 17.40 1.21 -12.46
N ILE A 248 18.49 1.43 -11.73
CA ILE A 248 18.76 0.75 -10.47
C ILE A 248 18.98 1.78 -9.36
N LEU A 249 18.49 1.43 -8.17
CA LEU A 249 18.93 2.06 -6.94
C LEU A 249 20.07 1.20 -6.37
N PRO A 250 21.30 1.72 -6.29
CA PRO A 250 22.41 0.97 -5.73
C PRO A 250 22.19 0.64 -4.25
N ILE A 251 22.63 -0.55 -3.81
CA ILE A 251 22.38 -1.05 -2.44
C ILE A 251 22.96 -0.09 -1.40
N VAL A 252 24.14 0.48 -1.67
CA VAL A 252 24.79 1.42 -0.75
C VAL A 252 23.97 2.70 -0.59
N ALA A 253 23.43 3.25 -1.68
CA ALA A 253 22.53 4.40 -1.62
C ALA A 253 21.27 4.07 -0.82
N ARG A 254 20.72 2.87 -1.01
CA ARG A 254 19.57 2.38 -0.27
C ARG A 254 19.84 2.30 1.24
N GLN A 255 20.91 1.63 1.64
CA GLN A 255 21.23 1.39 3.06
C GLN A 255 21.61 2.68 3.79
N LEU A 256 22.34 3.58 3.14
CA LEU A 256 22.81 4.83 3.76
C LEU A 256 21.75 5.92 3.81
N ILE A 257 20.91 6.03 2.78
CA ILE A 257 20.06 7.20 2.57
C ILE A 257 18.58 6.80 2.55
N THR A 258 18.15 6.05 1.53
CA THR A 258 16.71 5.91 1.25
C THR A 258 15.98 5.01 2.24
N GLY A 259 16.67 4.01 2.81
CA GLY A 259 16.07 3.06 3.74
C GLY A 259 16.04 3.54 5.19
N ARG A 260 17.12 4.18 5.66
CA ARG A 260 17.35 4.39 7.09
C ARG A 260 16.33 5.31 7.76
N TYR A 261 16.20 6.55 7.28
CA TYR A 261 15.32 7.54 7.90
C TYR A 261 13.83 7.20 7.72
N PRO A 262 13.35 6.85 6.52
CA PRO A 262 11.97 6.38 6.35
C PRO A 262 11.64 5.19 7.25
N ALA A 263 12.52 4.18 7.34
CA ALA A 263 12.30 3.03 8.21
C ALA A 263 12.24 3.42 9.69
N GLN A 264 13.13 4.30 10.14
CA GLN A 264 13.15 4.75 11.53
C GLN A 264 11.89 5.56 11.87
N ILE A 265 11.48 6.48 11.00
CA ILE A 265 10.25 7.27 11.18
C ILE A 265 9.03 6.36 11.18
N SER A 266 8.90 5.46 10.20
CA SER A 266 7.79 4.52 10.15
C SER A 266 7.75 3.61 11.38
N LYS A 267 8.90 3.08 11.84
CA LYS A 267 8.97 2.24 13.05
C LYS A 267 8.52 2.99 14.30
N LEU A 268 8.95 4.23 14.48
CA LEU A 268 8.54 5.07 15.61
C LEU A 268 7.06 5.44 15.52
N ALA A 269 6.57 5.80 14.32
CA ALA A 269 5.17 6.10 14.10
C ALA A 269 4.26 4.91 14.43
N TRP A 270 4.66 3.69 14.05
CA TRP A 270 3.94 2.46 14.42
C TRP A 270 3.95 2.19 15.92
N LYS A 271 5.07 2.46 16.59
CA LYS A 271 5.17 2.32 18.06
C LYS A 271 4.27 3.33 18.78
N ASP A 272 4.21 4.56 18.28
CA ASP A 272 3.44 5.65 18.89
C ASP A 272 1.95 5.57 18.53
N LEU A 273 1.58 4.82 17.48
CA LEU A 273 0.22 4.75 16.94
C LEU A 273 -0.84 4.50 18.03
N PRO A 274 -0.75 3.48 18.92
CA PRO A 274 -1.77 3.23 19.92
C PRO A 274 -1.96 4.40 20.89
N ILE A 275 -0.85 5.06 21.27
CA ILE A 275 -0.85 6.21 22.17
C ILE A 275 -1.50 7.41 21.46
N THR A 276 -1.12 7.66 20.20
CA THR A 276 -1.71 8.74 19.41
C THR A 276 -3.21 8.54 19.16
N THR A 277 -3.65 7.31 18.93
CA THR A 277 -5.08 6.97 18.81
C THR A 277 -5.83 7.36 20.09
N LYS A 278 -5.30 7.05 21.29
CA LYS A 278 -5.92 7.44 22.57
C LYS A 278 -5.92 8.96 22.79
N LYS A 279 -4.82 9.63 22.46
CA LYS A 279 -4.72 11.09 22.48
C LYS A 279 -5.77 11.74 21.58
N LEU A 280 -5.94 11.25 20.36
CA LEU A 280 -6.94 11.76 19.42
C LEU A 280 -8.38 11.51 19.90
N GLN A 281 -8.67 10.37 20.52
CA GLN A 281 -9.98 10.12 21.13
C GLN A 281 -10.30 11.15 22.24
N LEU A 282 -9.31 11.47 23.07
CA LEU A 282 -9.47 12.48 24.12
C LEU A 282 -9.64 13.89 23.53
N LEU A 283 -8.78 14.26 22.58
CA LEU A 283 -8.87 15.56 21.90
C LEU A 283 -10.17 15.72 21.14
N HIS A 284 -10.66 14.67 20.48
CA HIS A 284 -11.96 14.66 19.80
C HIS A 284 -13.09 15.05 20.76
N ARG A 285 -13.12 14.48 21.97
CA ARG A 285 -14.13 14.82 22.98
C ARG A 285 -14.11 16.30 23.38
N SER A 286 -12.93 16.90 23.41
CA SER A 286 -12.75 18.32 23.77
C SER A 286 -12.98 19.27 22.60
N LEU A 287 -12.67 18.85 21.36
CA LEU A 287 -12.73 19.70 20.17
C LEU A 287 -14.07 19.60 19.43
N GLN A 288 -14.82 18.50 19.57
CA GLN A 288 -16.08 18.33 18.86
C GLN A 288 -17.09 19.43 19.19
N ASN A 289 -17.90 19.81 18.21
CA ASN A 289 -19.06 20.66 18.41
C ASN A 289 -20.34 19.85 18.20
N TYR A 290 -21.27 19.92 19.14
CA TYR A 290 -22.56 19.22 19.05
C TYR A 290 -23.47 19.80 17.95
N MET A 291 -23.21 21.04 17.49
CA MET A 291 -23.97 21.72 16.45
C MET A 291 -23.72 21.18 15.04
N GLY A 292 -22.57 20.59 14.78
CA GLY A 292 -22.23 20.10 13.45
C GLY A 292 -20.73 19.85 13.25
N PRO A 293 -20.38 19.26 12.10
CA PRO A 293 -19.00 19.03 11.71
C PRO A 293 -18.28 20.36 11.47
N TRP A 294 -17.03 20.46 11.93
CA TRP A 294 -16.17 21.63 11.69
C TRP A 294 -14.73 21.20 11.43
N GLN A 295 -13.93 22.06 10.80
CA GLN A 295 -12.58 21.73 10.36
C GLN A 295 -11.50 22.32 11.28
N ILE A 296 -10.52 21.49 11.65
CA ILE A 296 -9.32 21.92 12.35
C ILE A 296 -8.09 21.83 11.42
N PRO A 297 -7.17 22.81 11.45
CA PRO A 297 -5.91 22.69 10.74
C PRO A 297 -5.09 21.47 11.22
N PHE A 298 -4.60 20.68 10.28
CA PHE A 298 -3.95 19.40 10.55
C PHE A 298 -2.64 19.57 11.33
N PHE A 299 -1.84 20.58 10.99
CA PHE A 299 -0.58 20.86 11.71
C PHE A 299 -0.83 21.28 13.17
N THR A 300 -1.89 22.06 13.42
CA THR A 300 -2.31 22.42 14.77
C THR A 300 -2.71 21.17 15.56
N LEU A 301 -3.47 20.26 14.95
CA LEU A 301 -3.86 18.99 15.56
C LEU A 301 -2.63 18.14 15.93
N VAL A 302 -1.64 18.05 15.04
CA VAL A 302 -0.39 17.33 15.29
C VAL A 302 0.39 17.96 16.45
N GLY A 303 0.46 19.29 16.50
CA GLY A 303 1.07 20.02 17.62
C GLY A 303 0.34 19.78 18.96
N LEU A 304 -0.99 19.68 18.95
CA LEU A 304 -1.77 19.30 20.13
C LEU A 304 -1.44 17.87 20.58
N VAL A 305 -1.36 16.90 19.65
CA VAL A 305 -0.99 15.51 19.96
C VAL A 305 0.42 15.41 20.56
N GLN A 306 1.37 16.22 20.08
CA GLN A 306 2.73 16.29 20.60
C GLN A 306 2.77 16.84 22.03
N LYS A 307 2.06 17.94 22.30
CA LYS A 307 2.03 18.58 23.63
C LYS A 307 1.18 17.84 24.66
N LEU A 308 0.19 17.08 24.22
CA LEU A 308 -0.75 16.42 25.12
C LEU A 308 -0.04 15.35 25.95
N ASP A 309 -0.05 15.54 27.26
CA ASP A 309 0.36 14.54 28.24
C ASP A 309 -0.89 13.84 28.80
N LEU A 310 -0.99 12.53 28.58
CA LEU A 310 -2.14 11.72 29.02
C LEU A 310 -2.22 11.67 30.54
N ASN A 311 -1.08 11.66 31.26
CA ASN A 311 -1.08 11.56 32.71
C ASN A 311 -1.68 12.81 33.36
N LYS A 312 -1.34 13.98 32.81
CA LYS A 312 -1.89 15.27 33.26
C LYS A 312 -3.35 15.45 32.86
N ALA A 313 -3.73 14.94 31.69
CA ALA A 313 -5.11 15.06 31.22
C ALA A 313 -6.10 14.14 31.96
N LEU A 314 -5.60 13.04 32.53
CA LEU A 314 -6.40 12.09 33.32
C LEU A 314 -6.42 12.41 34.83
N ASP A 315 -5.74 13.47 35.28
CA ASP A 315 -5.80 13.91 36.68
C ASP A 315 -7.21 14.42 37.02
N ASP A 316 -7.86 13.83 38.01
CA ASP A 316 -9.25 14.11 38.40
C ASP A 316 -9.46 15.57 38.82
N LYS A 317 -8.43 16.23 39.38
CA LYS A 317 -8.56 17.60 39.90
C LYS A 317 -8.29 18.67 38.85
N ASN A 318 -7.28 18.46 37.99
CA ASN A 318 -6.78 19.50 37.09
C ASN A 318 -6.83 19.13 35.60
N GLY A 319 -7.23 17.90 35.24
CA GLY A 319 -7.17 17.41 33.85
C GLY A 319 -8.02 18.21 32.87
N ILE A 320 -9.23 18.61 33.28
CA ILE A 320 -10.12 19.44 32.44
C ILE A 320 -9.54 20.84 32.22
N ASN A 321 -8.97 21.45 33.26
CA ASN A 321 -8.34 22.76 33.16
C ASN A 321 -7.08 22.70 32.28
N TYR A 322 -6.30 21.63 32.40
CA TYR A 322 -5.17 21.36 31.53
C TYR A 322 -5.58 21.21 30.06
N LEU A 323 -6.63 20.42 29.76
CA LEU A 323 -7.13 20.28 28.39
C LEU A 323 -7.67 21.60 27.84
N THR A 324 -8.43 22.36 28.63
CA THR A 324 -9.01 23.64 28.20
C THR A 324 -7.90 24.67 27.94
N SER A 325 -6.88 24.74 28.80
CA SER A 325 -5.73 25.62 28.57
C SER A 325 -4.91 25.18 27.36
N LEU A 326 -4.72 23.88 27.13
CA LEU A 326 -4.03 23.36 25.96
C LEU A 326 -4.78 23.72 24.67
N VAL A 327 -6.11 23.52 24.66
CA VAL A 327 -6.95 23.84 23.51
C VAL A 327 -7.01 25.35 23.29
N ASN A 328 -7.16 26.19 24.32
CA ASN A 328 -7.23 27.65 24.13
C ASN A 328 -5.90 28.27 23.68
N ASN A 329 -4.77 27.67 24.06
CA ASN A 329 -3.44 28.12 23.64
C ASN A 329 -3.06 27.65 22.21
N TYR A 330 -3.96 26.99 21.48
CA TYR A 330 -3.70 26.44 20.15
C TYR A 330 -3.21 27.45 19.10
N HIS A 331 -3.63 28.72 19.18
CA HIS A 331 -3.19 29.77 18.24
C HIS A 331 -1.69 30.08 18.33
N THR A 332 -1.03 29.74 19.45
CA THR A 332 0.42 29.93 19.66
C THR A 332 1.28 28.75 19.20
N VAL A 333 0.66 27.68 18.65
CA VAL A 333 1.33 26.41 18.32
C VAL A 333 2.02 26.45 16.96
N ASN A 334 1.79 27.49 16.14
CA ASN A 334 2.21 27.52 14.74
C ASN A 334 3.74 27.53 14.52
N ASP A 335 4.54 27.88 15.52
CA ASP A 335 6.02 27.95 15.41
C ASP A 335 6.76 26.70 15.90
N ILE A 336 6.02 25.64 16.28
CA ILE A 336 6.62 24.48 16.93
C ILE A 336 7.12 23.48 15.87
N PRO A 337 8.38 23.02 15.98
CA PRO A 337 8.90 22.01 15.07
C PRO A 337 8.07 20.73 15.20
N ILE A 338 7.62 20.22 14.06
CA ILE A 338 6.79 19.04 14.00
C ILE A 338 7.68 17.80 13.94
N ASN A 339 7.55 16.97 14.96
CA ASN A 339 8.07 15.61 14.98
C ASN A 339 7.41 14.75 13.88
N SER A 340 8.23 14.28 12.95
CA SER A 340 7.89 13.51 11.76
C SER A 340 7.20 12.17 12.09
N PRO A 341 7.72 11.34 13.03
CA PRO A 341 6.98 10.19 13.56
C PRO A 341 5.57 10.52 14.03
N THR A 342 5.40 11.58 14.83
CA THR A 342 4.07 11.97 15.35
C THR A 342 3.14 12.46 14.25
N PHE A 343 3.69 13.15 13.24
CA PHE A 343 2.94 13.59 12.06
C PHE A 343 2.35 12.41 11.29
N VAL A 344 3.17 11.38 11.03
CA VAL A 344 2.75 10.17 10.32
C VAL A 344 1.81 9.32 11.16
N SER A 345 2.08 9.14 12.46
CA SER A 345 1.20 8.36 13.34
C SER A 345 -0.16 9.04 13.52
N THR A 346 -0.21 10.37 13.59
CA THR A 346 -1.48 11.13 13.63
C THR A 346 -2.30 10.90 12.36
N TYR A 347 -1.65 10.93 11.19
CA TYR A 347 -2.32 10.64 9.91
C TYR A 347 -2.92 9.23 9.89
N TRP A 348 -2.14 8.20 10.27
CA TRP A 348 -2.62 6.82 10.34
C TRP A 348 -3.72 6.62 11.40
N ALA A 349 -3.60 7.24 12.57
CA ALA A 349 -4.59 7.16 13.62
C ALA A 349 -5.93 7.79 13.21
N ILE A 350 -5.90 8.93 12.49
CA ILE A 350 -7.10 9.54 11.92
C ILE A 350 -7.71 8.61 10.88
N MET A 351 -6.92 8.04 9.97
CA MET A 351 -7.41 7.07 8.98
C MET A 351 -8.13 5.88 9.65
N GLN A 352 -7.59 5.35 10.75
CA GLN A 352 -8.23 4.29 11.53
C GLN A 352 -9.54 4.77 12.19
N GLN A 353 -9.57 5.99 12.72
CA GLN A 353 -10.74 6.54 13.41
C GLN A 353 -11.81 7.11 12.45
N GLN A 354 -11.51 7.27 11.16
CA GLN A 354 -12.51 7.53 10.12
C GLN A 354 -13.46 6.34 9.95
N GLU A 355 -12.97 5.11 10.16
CA GLU A 355 -13.82 3.90 10.12
C GLU A 355 -14.95 3.94 11.16
N SER A 356 -14.73 4.64 12.27
CA SER A 356 -15.73 4.83 13.33
C SER A 356 -16.45 6.18 13.25
N ASN A 357 -16.34 6.94 12.16
CA ASN A 357 -17.03 8.24 11.98
C ASN A 357 -16.70 9.29 13.05
N LEU A 358 -15.49 9.27 13.63
CA LEU A 358 -15.02 10.34 14.52
C LEU A 358 -14.44 11.51 13.74
N TRP A 359 -13.82 11.22 12.60
CA TRP A 359 -13.18 12.20 11.71
C TRP A 359 -13.72 12.06 10.29
N GLY A 360 -13.81 13.18 9.56
CA GLY A 360 -14.19 13.25 8.15
C GLY A 360 -12.98 13.22 7.23
N GLU A 361 -13.08 13.79 6.03
CA GLU A 361 -11.98 13.76 5.05
C GLU A 361 -10.73 14.49 5.59
N ILE A 362 -9.56 14.00 5.22
CA ILE A 362 -8.31 14.75 5.39
C ILE A 362 -8.08 15.53 4.09
N HIS A 363 -8.21 16.85 4.15
CA HIS A 363 -8.04 17.71 3.00
C HIS A 363 -6.56 17.91 2.69
N LEU A 364 -6.17 17.65 1.45
CA LEU A 364 -4.78 17.72 0.98
C LEU A 364 -4.56 18.94 0.10
N ASN A 365 -3.45 19.66 0.33
CA ASN A 365 -3.02 20.70 -0.61
C ASN A 365 -2.30 20.07 -1.80
N THR A 366 -2.73 20.36 -3.02
CA THR A 366 -2.07 19.88 -4.24
C THR A 366 -0.74 20.58 -4.56
N ALA A 367 -0.49 21.75 -3.96
CA ALA A 367 0.77 22.49 -4.08
C ALA A 367 1.79 22.03 -3.03
N LEU A 368 1.38 21.96 -1.75
CA LEU A 368 2.27 21.56 -0.65
C LEU A 368 2.48 20.05 -0.57
N LEU A 369 1.54 19.26 -1.13
CA LEU A 369 1.47 17.80 -1.02
C LEU A 369 1.42 17.31 0.43
N SER A 370 0.70 18.06 1.28
CA SER A 370 0.56 17.80 2.71
C SER A 370 -0.90 18.01 3.13
N PRO A 371 -1.37 17.30 4.18
CA PRO A 371 -2.66 17.59 4.79
C PRO A 371 -2.73 19.02 5.34
N ILE A 372 -3.84 19.70 5.08
CA ILE A 372 -4.13 21.07 5.53
C ILE A 372 -5.07 21.05 6.72
N SER A 373 -6.16 20.30 6.62
CA SER A 373 -7.23 20.26 7.62
C SER A 373 -7.89 18.89 7.66
N VAL A 374 -8.57 18.62 8.75
CA VAL A 374 -9.42 17.45 8.93
C VAL A 374 -10.74 17.87 9.56
N THR A 375 -11.83 17.27 9.11
CA THR A 375 -13.16 17.51 9.68
C THR A 375 -13.34 16.71 10.96
N ILE A 376 -13.76 17.39 12.04
CA ILE A 376 -14.16 16.78 13.30
C ILE A 376 -15.65 16.51 13.23
N ILE A 377 -16.04 15.23 13.35
CA ILE A 377 -17.43 14.82 13.29
C ILE A 377 -18.03 14.76 14.70
N PRO A 378 -19.25 15.27 14.96
CA PRO A 378 -19.85 15.20 16.28
C PRO A 378 -20.15 13.77 16.72
N LEU A 379 -19.80 13.44 17.96
CA LEU A 379 -19.89 12.09 18.53
C LEU A 379 -21.34 11.59 18.58
N LYS A 380 -22.28 12.41 19.06
CA LYS A 380 -23.68 11.99 19.28
C LYS A 380 -24.45 11.80 17.98
N SER A 381 -24.36 12.75 17.06
CA SER A 381 -25.19 12.76 15.84
C SER A 381 -24.70 11.81 14.77
N GLN A 382 -23.43 11.39 14.82
CA GLN A 382 -22.83 10.57 13.76
C GLN A 382 -22.27 9.26 14.30
N HIS A 383 -21.22 9.29 15.13
CA HIS A 383 -20.59 8.09 15.65
C HIS A 383 -21.57 7.18 16.42
N LEU A 384 -22.23 7.72 17.46
CA LEU A 384 -23.17 6.95 18.28
C LEU A 384 -24.44 6.58 17.50
N TYR A 385 -24.93 7.51 16.67
CA TYR A 385 -26.10 7.27 15.83
C TYR A 385 -25.87 6.08 14.88
N TYR A 386 -24.77 6.07 14.13
CA TYR A 386 -24.49 5.00 13.19
C TYR A 386 -24.12 3.68 13.86
N ALA A 387 -23.50 3.71 15.05
CA ALA A 387 -23.31 2.50 15.84
C ALA A 387 -24.65 1.82 16.19
N GLN A 388 -25.64 2.60 16.65
CA GLN A 388 -26.98 2.09 16.95
C GLN A 388 -27.74 1.61 15.71
N VAL A 389 -27.61 2.32 14.59
CA VAL A 389 -28.24 1.93 13.32
C VAL A 389 -27.67 0.61 12.81
N ILE A 390 -26.35 0.44 12.87
CA ILE A 390 -25.69 -0.82 12.47
C ILE A 390 -26.19 -1.95 13.37
N GLU A 391 -26.10 -1.81 14.70
CA GLU A 391 -26.55 -2.83 15.65
C GLU A 391 -28.01 -3.27 15.39
N LYS A 392 -28.91 -2.30 15.19
CA LYS A 392 -30.32 -2.57 14.88
C LYS A 392 -30.52 -3.31 13.56
N LEU A 393 -29.73 -2.99 12.53
CA LEU A 393 -29.85 -3.61 11.21
C LEU A 393 -29.20 -4.99 11.14
N GLU A 394 -28.18 -5.26 11.95
CA GLU A 394 -27.52 -6.58 12.02
C GLU A 394 -28.25 -7.57 12.93
N ALA A 395 -29.01 -7.06 13.91
CA ALA A 395 -29.77 -7.87 14.86
C ALA A 395 -30.67 -8.93 14.17
N ASN A 396 -30.83 -10.07 14.85
CA ASN A 396 -31.67 -11.19 14.40
C ASN A 396 -31.36 -11.66 12.96
N SER A 397 -30.08 -11.80 12.61
CA SER A 397 -29.63 -12.22 11.28
C SER A 397 -30.15 -11.30 10.16
N TYR A 398 -30.03 -9.98 10.35
CA TYR A 398 -30.45 -8.98 9.37
C TYR A 398 -31.97 -8.96 9.08
N ARG A 399 -32.81 -9.27 10.09
CA ARG A 399 -34.27 -9.32 9.95
C ARG A 399 -34.86 -8.00 9.46
N GLU A 400 -34.39 -6.88 10.00
CA GLU A 400 -34.88 -5.54 9.62
C GLU A 400 -34.47 -5.16 8.20
N VAL A 401 -33.27 -5.56 7.76
CA VAL A 401 -32.86 -5.42 6.36
C VAL A 401 -33.77 -6.22 5.43
N ASN A 402 -34.11 -7.47 5.79
CA ASN A 402 -35.00 -8.29 4.97
C ASN A 402 -36.41 -7.69 4.85
N LYS A 403 -36.95 -7.14 5.94
CA LYS A 403 -38.24 -6.45 5.93
C LYS A 403 -38.21 -5.20 5.06
N PHE A 404 -37.18 -4.37 5.21
CA PHE A 404 -36.99 -3.18 4.36
C PHE A 404 -36.93 -3.56 2.88
N VAL A 405 -36.12 -4.56 2.52
CA VAL A 405 -35.98 -5.02 1.14
C VAL A 405 -37.30 -5.56 0.59
N LYS A 406 -38.07 -6.32 1.39
CA LYS A 406 -39.38 -6.81 0.99
C LYS A 406 -40.33 -5.65 0.62
N LEU A 407 -40.34 -4.58 1.42
CA LEU A 407 -41.14 -3.39 1.13
C LEU A 407 -40.67 -2.67 -0.15
N VAL A 408 -39.37 -2.63 -0.41
CA VAL A 408 -38.81 -2.05 -1.65
C VAL A 408 -39.25 -2.86 -2.87
N ASN A 409 -39.12 -4.19 -2.84
CA ASN A 409 -39.52 -5.06 -3.95
C ASN A 409 -41.05 -5.02 -4.18
N GLU A 410 -41.85 -4.93 -3.12
CA GLU A 410 -43.31 -4.76 -3.17
C GLU A 410 -43.74 -3.32 -3.54
N ARG A 411 -42.81 -2.38 -3.73
CA ARG A 411 -43.05 -0.96 -4.07
C ARG A 411 -43.93 -0.20 -3.06
N LYS A 412 -43.89 -0.60 -1.79
CA LYS A 412 -44.63 0.05 -0.68
C LYS A 412 -43.85 1.23 -0.09
N TYR A 413 -43.55 2.24 -0.91
CA TYR A 413 -42.62 3.32 -0.52
C TYR A 413 -43.10 4.23 0.64
N ARG A 414 -44.42 4.36 0.82
CA ARG A 414 -45.00 5.14 1.94
C ARG A 414 -44.64 4.54 3.29
N ASP A 415 -44.73 3.21 3.41
CA ASP A 415 -44.42 2.48 4.63
C ASP A 415 -42.93 2.56 4.96
N ILE A 416 -42.07 2.57 3.93
CA ILE A 416 -40.62 2.70 4.09
C ILE A 416 -40.25 4.04 4.74
N SER A 417 -40.85 5.13 4.27
CA SER A 417 -40.57 6.47 4.78
C SER A 417 -40.93 6.62 6.27
N ALA A 418 -41.98 5.94 6.72
CA ALA A 418 -42.41 5.96 8.12
C ALA A 418 -41.62 4.99 9.01
N LEU A 419 -41.36 3.76 8.55
CA LEU A 419 -40.79 2.68 9.36
C LEU A 419 -39.25 2.68 9.38
N TYR A 420 -38.61 3.15 8.31
CA TYR A 420 -37.15 3.06 8.12
C TYR A 420 -36.46 4.40 7.80
N PRO A 421 -36.74 5.51 8.53
CA PRO A 421 -36.09 6.79 8.29
C PRO A 421 -34.56 6.72 8.49
N SER A 422 -34.08 5.85 9.39
CA SER A 422 -32.64 5.65 9.63
C SER A 422 -31.91 5.04 8.43
N VAL A 423 -32.57 4.15 7.68
CA VAL A 423 -31.99 3.55 6.46
C VAL A 423 -31.94 4.59 5.34
N ILE A 424 -32.98 5.42 5.23
CA ILE A 424 -33.00 6.53 4.27
C ILE A 424 -31.86 7.52 4.57
N GLN A 425 -31.67 7.88 5.85
CA GLN A 425 -30.57 8.76 6.25
C GLN A 425 -29.20 8.15 5.93
N LEU A 426 -29.01 6.85 6.22
CA LEU A 426 -27.80 6.11 5.88
C LEU A 426 -27.50 6.17 4.37
N LEU A 427 -28.51 5.94 3.52
CA LEU A 427 -28.35 6.01 2.07
C LEU A 427 -28.03 7.45 1.60
N LYS A 428 -28.67 8.46 2.19
CA LYS A 428 -28.42 9.88 1.89
C LYS A 428 -26.99 10.28 2.23
N ASP A 429 -26.51 9.92 3.42
CA ASP A 429 -25.14 10.22 3.84
C ASP A 429 -24.09 9.46 3.01
N PHE A 430 -24.42 8.26 2.54
CA PHE A 430 -23.56 7.53 1.60
C PHE A 430 -23.52 8.20 0.21
N ALA A 431 -24.67 8.59 -0.33
CA ALA A 431 -24.77 9.29 -1.61
C ALA A 431 -24.05 10.66 -1.56
N ALA A 432 -24.14 11.36 -0.43
CA ALA A 432 -23.44 12.63 -0.17
C ALA A 432 -21.92 12.47 -0.02
N GLY A 433 -21.43 11.25 0.21
CA GLY A 433 -20.01 10.97 0.40
C GLY A 433 -19.49 11.26 1.80
N ASN A 434 -20.35 11.24 2.83
CA ASN A 434 -19.97 11.56 4.20
C ASN A 434 -19.18 10.43 4.90
N PHE A 435 -19.22 9.21 4.35
CA PHE A 435 -18.49 8.06 4.89
C PHE A 435 -17.09 7.93 4.29
N HIS A 436 -16.08 8.11 5.14
CA HIS A 436 -14.67 8.00 4.80
C HIS A 436 -14.09 6.72 5.41
N ASN A 437 -13.50 5.85 4.59
CA ASN A 437 -12.90 4.56 5.02
C ASN A 437 -13.81 3.63 5.84
N ASN A 438 -15.11 3.90 5.99
CA ASN A 438 -16.01 3.03 6.76
C ASN A 438 -16.44 1.81 5.93
N GLY A 439 -15.65 0.74 5.99
CA GLY A 439 -15.93 -0.52 5.32
C GLY A 439 -17.18 -1.24 5.83
N ILE A 440 -17.56 -1.03 7.10
CA ILE A 440 -18.73 -1.69 7.72
C ILE A 440 -20.02 -1.18 7.08
N ILE A 441 -20.16 0.14 6.95
CA ILE A 441 -21.33 0.76 6.31
C ILE A 441 -21.40 0.37 4.84
N VAL A 442 -20.28 0.39 4.11
CA VAL A 442 -20.23 -0.05 2.71
C VAL A 442 -20.71 -1.49 2.58
N ALA A 443 -20.24 -2.39 3.45
CA ALA A 443 -20.66 -3.79 3.44
C ALA A 443 -22.15 -3.96 3.79
N LEU A 444 -22.68 -3.17 4.73
CA LEU A 444 -24.10 -3.18 5.09
C LEU A 444 -24.98 -2.72 3.92
N ILE A 445 -24.62 -1.60 3.28
CA ILE A 445 -25.29 -1.10 2.08
C ILE A 445 -25.22 -2.15 0.97
N SER A 446 -24.05 -2.78 0.77
CA SER A 446 -23.89 -3.87 -0.19
C SER A 446 -24.86 -5.03 0.07
N LYS A 447 -25.07 -5.41 1.34
CA LYS A 447 -26.03 -6.46 1.72
C LYS A 447 -27.48 -6.06 1.44
N ILE A 448 -27.82 -4.79 1.58
CA ILE A 448 -29.16 -4.27 1.24
C ILE A 448 -29.37 -4.38 -0.28
N PHE A 449 -28.46 -3.82 -1.08
CA PHE A 449 -28.58 -3.80 -2.54
C PHE A 449 -28.60 -5.19 -3.18
N ARG A 450 -27.80 -6.14 -2.68
CA ARG A 450 -27.79 -7.54 -3.15
C ARG A 450 -29.12 -8.28 -2.97
N LYS A 451 -30.02 -7.79 -2.11
CA LYS A 451 -31.33 -8.40 -1.87
C LYS A 451 -32.47 -7.69 -2.61
N ILE A 452 -32.23 -6.49 -3.15
CA ILE A 452 -33.20 -5.77 -3.97
C ILE A 452 -33.12 -6.29 -5.40
N GLU A 453 -34.23 -6.79 -5.94
CA GLU A 453 -34.24 -7.50 -7.23
C GLU A 453 -33.68 -6.65 -8.38
N ARG A 454 -34.00 -5.35 -8.39
CA ARG A 454 -33.57 -4.41 -9.43
C ARG A 454 -32.06 -4.12 -9.42
N TYR A 455 -31.43 -4.13 -8.25
CA TYR A 455 -30.04 -3.66 -8.08
C TYR A 455 -29.07 -4.77 -7.65
N LYS A 456 -29.53 -6.01 -7.58
CA LYS A 456 -28.76 -7.15 -7.06
C LYS A 456 -27.43 -7.37 -7.77
N ASP A 457 -27.41 -7.16 -9.08
CA ASP A 457 -26.25 -7.40 -9.95
C ASP A 457 -25.45 -6.12 -10.26
N CYS A 458 -25.84 -4.99 -9.67
CA CYS A 458 -25.16 -3.71 -9.86
C CYS A 458 -24.02 -3.51 -8.86
N ASP A 459 -22.94 -2.87 -9.30
CA ASP A 459 -21.90 -2.41 -8.39
C ASP A 459 -22.45 -1.28 -7.50
N ILE A 460 -22.14 -1.31 -6.20
CA ILE A 460 -22.63 -0.27 -5.28
C ILE A 460 -21.85 1.03 -5.52
N THR A 461 -22.55 2.03 -6.06
CA THR A 461 -22.05 3.39 -6.28
C THR A 461 -22.95 4.41 -5.59
N ARG A 462 -22.46 5.65 -5.45
CA ARG A 462 -23.24 6.76 -4.89
C ARG A 462 -24.48 7.06 -5.74
N ASP A 463 -24.36 6.92 -7.06
CA ASP A 463 -25.43 7.17 -8.02
C ASP A 463 -26.59 6.17 -7.84
N ILE A 464 -26.26 4.88 -7.70
CA ILE A 464 -27.27 3.84 -7.45
C ILE A 464 -27.98 4.05 -6.10
N CYS A 465 -27.27 4.52 -5.09
CA CYS A 465 -27.89 4.92 -3.82
C CYS A 465 -28.86 6.09 -4.02
N GLN A 466 -28.51 7.08 -4.83
CA GLN A 466 -29.40 8.19 -5.15
C GLN A 466 -30.63 7.75 -5.96
N ASP A 467 -30.45 6.83 -6.91
CA ASP A 467 -31.58 6.28 -7.69
C ASP A 467 -32.60 5.59 -6.79
N LEU A 468 -32.15 4.79 -5.82
CA LEU A 468 -33.03 4.16 -4.84
C LEU A 468 -33.72 5.21 -3.94
N ILE A 469 -33.01 6.27 -3.53
CA ILE A 469 -33.60 7.36 -2.74
C ILE A 469 -34.69 8.09 -3.54
N ASN A 470 -34.45 8.36 -4.82
CA ASN A 470 -35.42 9.02 -5.70
C ASN A 470 -36.67 8.13 -5.91
N GLU A 471 -36.49 6.81 -5.94
CA GLU A 471 -37.58 5.84 -6.04
C GLU A 471 -38.45 5.80 -4.76
N ILE A 472 -37.81 5.81 -3.58
CA ILE A 472 -38.51 5.77 -2.29
C ILE A 472 -39.11 7.15 -1.93
N THR A 473 -38.39 8.23 -2.25
CA THR A 473 -38.73 9.62 -1.90
C THR A 473 -38.58 10.54 -3.12
N PRO A 474 -39.61 10.65 -3.98
CA PRO A 474 -39.54 11.40 -5.25
C PRO A 474 -39.34 12.92 -5.10
N ASN A 475 -39.60 13.49 -3.91
CA ASN A 475 -39.39 14.92 -3.61
C ASN A 475 -38.06 15.20 -2.86
N SER A 476 -37.09 14.28 -2.92
CA SER A 476 -35.79 14.46 -2.27
C SER A 476 -34.93 15.52 -2.96
N ILE A 477 -33.88 15.99 -2.27
CA ILE A 477 -32.90 16.94 -2.80
C ILE A 477 -32.29 16.34 -4.08
N PRO A 478 -32.32 17.06 -5.23
CA PRO A 478 -31.88 16.52 -6.52
C PRO A 478 -30.37 16.28 -6.57
N ASN A 479 -29.58 17.05 -5.80
CA ASN A 479 -28.14 16.89 -5.71
C ASN A 479 -27.71 16.43 -4.29
N PRO A 480 -27.32 15.15 -4.11
CA PRO A 480 -26.91 14.64 -2.80
C PRO A 480 -25.65 15.31 -2.25
N LEU A 481 -24.79 15.90 -3.09
CA LEU A 481 -23.56 16.56 -2.65
C LEU A 481 -23.84 17.79 -1.77
N LEU A 482 -25.04 18.36 -1.83
CA LEU A 482 -25.45 19.46 -0.96
C LEU A 482 -25.58 19.04 0.51
N LEU A 483 -25.70 17.74 0.78
CA LEU A 483 -25.72 17.17 2.13
C LEU A 483 -24.32 16.80 2.64
N ASN A 484 -23.26 17.10 1.87
CA ASN A 484 -21.92 16.79 2.29
C ASN A 484 -21.53 17.61 3.55
N MET A 485 -20.92 16.93 4.52
CA MET A 485 -20.50 17.52 5.80
C MET A 485 -19.37 18.52 5.65
N ASP A 486 -18.44 18.28 4.71
CA ASP A 486 -17.28 19.14 4.48
C ASP A 486 -17.66 20.41 3.71
N LEU A 487 -18.76 20.38 2.95
CA LEU A 487 -19.33 21.58 2.31
C LEU A 487 -20.00 22.52 3.32
N ALA A 488 -20.35 22.00 4.51
CA ALA A 488 -20.88 22.74 5.65
C ALA A 488 -22.05 23.69 5.33
N LEU A 489 -22.91 23.32 4.38
CA LEU A 489 -24.12 24.08 4.07
C LEU A 489 -25.11 24.05 5.26
N PRO A 490 -26.04 25.01 5.38
CA PRO A 490 -27.03 25.03 6.47
C PRO A 490 -27.89 23.77 6.59
N ALA A 491 -28.01 23.01 5.49
CA ALA A 491 -28.71 21.73 5.46
C ALA A 491 -27.92 20.59 6.15
N SER A 492 -26.58 20.64 6.13
CA SER A 492 -25.70 19.62 6.71
C SER A 492 -25.06 20.04 8.04
N SER A 493 -24.99 21.34 8.34
CA SER A 493 -24.43 21.87 9.59
C SER A 493 -25.26 23.03 10.14
N LYS A 494 -25.54 23.01 11.46
CA LYS A 494 -26.20 24.12 12.16
C LYS A 494 -25.22 25.18 12.67
N LEU A 495 -23.93 25.06 12.33
CA LEU A 495 -22.89 25.99 12.76
C LEU A 495 -23.00 27.37 12.09
N VAL A 496 -23.63 27.46 10.91
CA VAL A 496 -23.75 28.69 10.11
C VAL A 496 -25.06 29.43 10.43
N LYS A 497 -25.51 29.41 11.68
CA LYS A 497 -26.66 30.21 12.14
C LYS A 497 -26.24 31.40 12.97
#